data_AF-A0A085MYI2-F1
#
_entry.id   AF-A0A085MYI2-F1
#
_cell.length_a   1.000
_cell.length_b   1.000
_cell.length_c   1.000
_cell.angle_alpha   90.00
_cell.angle_beta   90.00
_cell.angle_gamma   90.00
#
_symmetry.space_group_name_H-M   'P 1'
#
loop_
_entity.id
_entity.type
_entity.pdbx_description
1 polymer ?
#
loop_
_entity_poly.entity_id
_entity_poly.type
_entity_poly.pdbx_seq_one_letter_code
_entity_poly.pdbx_strand_id
1 'polypeptide(L)'
;MHPDKVDYRHCVLLLLNQEETAAEAVGCLRDTCEDGAVSASTCEKWNRRFGSGNFNLYDRPRSGCPRETEDRDLQALLEQNSVMVT
;
A
#
# COMPACT_ATOMS: atom_id res chain seq x y z
N MET A 1 -11.46 -6.49 16.38
CA MET A 1 -11.57 -5.83 15.06
C MET A 1 -10.17 -5.38 14.71
N HIS A 2 -9.52 -5.95 13.68
CA HIS A 2 -8.22 -5.44 13.24
C HIS A 2 -8.53 -4.19 12.42
N PRO A 3 -8.06 -2.99 12.80
CA PRO A 3 -8.24 -1.81 11.98
C PRO A 3 -7.62 -2.06 10.61
N ASP A 4 -8.36 -1.77 9.56
CA ASP A 4 -7.86 -1.94 8.20
C ASP A 4 -6.73 -0.94 7.96
N LYS A 5 -5.82 -1.26 7.04
CA LYS A 5 -4.69 -0.39 6.70
C LYS A 5 -5.14 1.01 6.28
N VAL A 6 -6.38 1.15 5.82
CA VAL A 6 -7.00 2.42 5.40
C VAL A 6 -7.45 3.25 6.61
N ASP A 7 -7.88 2.63 7.70
CA ASP A 7 -8.33 3.32 8.91
C ASP A 7 -7.19 4.14 9.52
N TYR A 8 -6.03 3.51 9.64
CA TYR A 8 -4.83 4.19 10.09
C TYR A 8 -4.45 5.38 9.18
N ARG A 9 -4.56 5.22 7.86
CA ARG A 9 -4.22 6.30 6.91
C ARG A 9 -5.17 7.49 7.05
N HIS A 10 -6.44 7.23 7.36
CA HIS A 10 -7.40 8.27 7.72
C HIS A 10 -6.99 8.98 9.01
N CYS A 11 -6.59 8.24 10.05
CA CYS A 11 -6.11 8.86 11.29
C CYS A 11 -4.91 9.77 11.01
N VAL A 12 -3.96 9.32 10.19
CA VAL A 12 -2.80 10.15 9.82
C VAL A 12 -3.20 11.43 9.10
N LEU A 13 -4.11 11.32 8.14
CA LEU A 13 -4.60 12.48 7.40
C LEU A 13 -5.36 13.45 8.30
N LEU A 14 -6.20 12.94 9.21
CA LEU A 14 -6.97 13.74 10.14
C LEU A 14 -6.05 14.52 11.09
N LEU A 15 -5.07 13.84 11.69
CA LEU A 15 -4.10 14.48 12.59
C LEU A 15 -3.31 15.57 11.86
N LEU A 16 -2.81 15.31 10.65
CA LEU A 16 -2.13 16.34 9.86
C LEU A 16 -3.01 17.56 9.53
N ASN A 17 -4.33 17.38 9.47
CA ASN A 17 -5.27 18.47 9.19
C ASN A 17 -5.76 19.20 10.44
N GLN A 18 -5.73 18.55 11.61
CA GLN A 18 -6.16 19.12 12.89
C GLN A 18 -5.05 19.90 13.58
N GLU A 19 -3.80 19.48 13.38
CA GLU A 19 -2.66 20.02 14.11
C GLU A 19 -2.19 21.31 13.44
N GLU A 20 -2.08 22.38 14.24
CA GLU A 20 -1.74 23.71 13.74
C GLU A 20 -0.31 23.77 13.20
N THR A 21 0.56 22.85 13.65
CA THR A 21 1.93 22.73 13.19
C THR A 21 2.31 21.31 12.74
N ALA A 22 3.23 21.23 11.79
CA ALA A 22 3.76 19.94 11.31
C ALA A 22 4.48 19.15 12.42
N ALA A 23 5.03 19.82 13.44
CA ALA A 23 5.74 19.18 14.54
C ALA A 23 4.77 18.46 15.50
N GLU A 24 3.63 19.08 15.82
CA GLU A 24 2.59 18.49 16.66
C GLU A 24 1.96 17.28 15.97
N ALA A 25 1.66 17.40 14.66
CA ALA A 25 1.18 16.29 13.87
C ALA A 25 2.14 15.09 13.88
N VAL A 26 3.44 15.33 13.73
CA VAL A 26 4.46 14.27 13.77
C VAL A 26 4.58 13.63 15.16
N GLY A 27 4.43 14.42 16.23
CA GLY A 27 4.42 13.92 17.61
C GLY A 27 3.23 12.99 17.86
N CYS A 28 2.01 13.47 17.60
CA CYS A 28 0.79 12.68 17.78
C CYS A 28 0.80 11.39 16.95
N LEU A 29 1.35 11.48 15.74
CA LEU A 29 1.52 10.33 14.86
C LEU A 29 2.48 9.27 15.38
N ARG A 30 3.58 9.70 16.01
CA ARG A 30 4.55 8.79 16.62
C ARG A 30 3.91 8.05 17.77
N ASP A 31 3.22 8.76 18.66
CA ASP A 31 2.55 8.18 19.82
C ASP A 31 1.49 7.16 19.39
N THR A 32 0.72 7.47 18.33
CA THR A 32 -0.28 6.55 17.77
C THR A 32 0.34 5.32 17.10
N CYS A 33 1.57 5.43 16.59
CA CYS A 33 2.29 4.30 15.97
C CYS A 33 3.11 3.46 16.96
N GLU A 34 3.51 4.03 18.10
CA GLU A 34 4.27 3.31 19.15
C GLU A 34 3.47 2.18 19.81
N ASP A 35 2.14 2.22 19.75
CA ASP A 35 1.25 1.14 20.22
C ASP A 35 1.32 -0.15 19.37
N GLY A 36 2.29 -0.25 18.45
CA GLY A 36 2.58 -1.45 17.66
C GLY A 36 1.57 -1.73 16.53
N ALA A 37 0.53 -0.92 16.41
CA ALA A 37 -0.47 -1.04 15.34
C ALA A 37 0.14 -0.83 13.95
N VAL A 38 1.11 0.09 13.81
CA VAL A 38 1.76 0.44 12.55
C VAL A 38 3.23 0.82 12.78
N SER A 39 4.14 0.38 11.92
CA SER A 39 5.56 0.74 12.05
C SER A 39 5.81 2.25 11.85
N ALA A 40 6.76 2.82 12.59
CA ALA A 40 7.19 4.21 12.40
C ALA A 40 7.56 4.52 10.94
N SER A 41 8.22 3.58 10.25
CA SER A 41 8.57 3.70 8.84
C SER A 41 7.37 3.79 7.90
N THR A 42 6.24 3.19 8.26
CA THR A 42 4.98 3.32 7.50
C THR A 42 4.40 4.71 7.73
N CYS A 43 4.50 5.24 8.96
CA CYS A 43 4.05 6.59 9.30
C CYS A 43 4.77 7.69 8.58
N GLU A 44 6.09 7.64 8.56
CA GLU A 44 6.89 8.61 7.82
C GLU A 44 6.58 8.60 6.32
N LYS A 45 6.32 7.42 5.73
CA LYS A 45 5.92 7.31 4.32
C LYS A 45 4.59 8.01 4.05
N TRP A 46 3.58 7.79 4.88
CA TRP A 46 2.27 8.42 4.73
C TRP A 46 2.33 9.92 4.98
N ASN A 47 3.06 10.35 6.01
CA ASN A 47 3.28 11.76 6.28
C ASN A 47 3.94 12.47 5.08
N ARG A 48 5.02 11.91 4.52
CA ARG A 48 5.65 12.47 3.32
C ARG A 48 4.70 12.52 2.12
N ARG A 49 3.87 11.49 1.94
CA ARG A 49 2.88 11.43 0.86
C ARG A 49 1.84 12.55 1.00
N PHE A 50 1.26 12.72 2.17
CA PHE A 50 0.29 13.78 2.43
C PHE A 50 0.91 15.17 2.37
N GLY A 51 2.13 15.35 2.87
CA GLY A 51 2.89 16.60 2.73
C GLY A 51 3.19 16.99 1.28
N SER A 52 3.15 16.04 0.34
CA SER A 52 3.25 16.32 -1.11
C SER A 52 1.90 16.68 -1.77
N GLY A 53 0.81 16.80 -1.00
CA GLY A 53 -0.54 17.06 -1.50
C GLY A 53 -1.25 15.81 -2.05
N ASN A 54 -0.70 14.61 -1.85
CA ASN A 54 -1.29 13.37 -2.31
C ASN A 54 -2.11 12.71 -1.19
N PHE A 55 -3.41 13.00 -1.15
CA PHE A 55 -4.34 12.51 -0.14
C PHE A 55 -5.00 11.15 -0.46
N ASN A 56 -4.56 10.46 -1.52
CA ASN A 56 -5.12 9.15 -1.84
C ASN A 56 -4.69 8.12 -0.79
N LEU A 57 -5.68 7.55 -0.09
CA LEU A 57 -5.52 6.60 0.99
C LEU A 57 -5.24 5.17 0.51
N TYR A 58 -5.39 4.89 -0.79
CA TYR A 58 -5.16 3.56 -1.34
C TYR A 58 -3.73 3.40 -1.85
N ASP A 59 -3.28 2.14 -1.86
CA ASP A 59 -2.05 1.77 -2.52
C ASP A 59 -2.22 1.96 -4.03
N ARG A 60 -1.14 2.36 -4.69
CA ARG A 60 -1.13 2.32 -6.16
C ARG A 60 -1.18 0.87 -6.61
N PRO A 61 -1.75 0.59 -7.81
CA PRO A 61 -1.64 -0.71 -8.43
C PRO A 61 -0.19 -1.19 -8.39
N ARG A 62 0.03 -2.44 -7.95
CA ARG A 62 1.37 -3.02 -7.96
C ARG A 62 1.78 -3.29 -9.40
N SER A 63 2.77 -2.55 -9.89
CA SER A 63 3.42 -2.86 -11.16
C SER A 63 4.14 -4.21 -11.04
N GLY A 64 3.93 -5.11 -12.00
CA GLY A 64 4.61 -6.41 -12.03
C GLY A 64 3.79 -7.59 -11.52
N CYS A 65 2.46 -7.45 -11.37
CA CYS A 65 1.61 -8.64 -11.37
C CYS A 65 1.81 -9.34 -12.73
N PRO A 66 2.22 -10.63 -12.76
CA PRO A 66 2.25 -11.38 -14.00
C PRO A 66 0.89 -11.24 -14.67
N ARG A 67 0.89 -10.94 -15.98
CA ARG A 67 -0.37 -10.97 -16.72
C ARG A 67 -0.95 -12.37 -16.55
N GLU A 68 -2.25 -12.46 -16.29
CA GLU A 68 -2.93 -13.74 -16.39
C GLU A 68 -2.73 -14.22 -17.84
N THR A 69 -1.92 -15.26 -18.01
CA THR A 69 -1.77 -15.93 -19.28
C THR A 69 -3.09 -16.66 -19.52
N GLU A 70 -3.72 -16.48 -20.69
CA GLU A 70 -4.97 -17.18 -20.96
C GLU A 70 -4.72 -18.69 -21.00
N ASP A 71 -5.64 -19.49 -20.47
CA ASP A 71 -5.54 -20.96 -20.48
C ASP A 71 -5.29 -21.53 -21.88
N ARG A 72 -5.75 -20.83 -22.93
CA ARG A 72 -5.50 -21.18 -24.33
C ARG A 72 -4.04 -21.06 -24.73
N ASP A 73 -3.35 -20.01 -24.26
CA ASP A 73 -1.92 -19.81 -24.53
C ASP A 73 -1.11 -20.91 -23.82
N LEU A 74 -1.52 -21.30 -22.61
CA LEU A 74 -0.92 -22.42 -21.89
C LEU A 74 -1.17 -23.76 -22.61
N GLN A 75 -2.40 -23.98 -23.10
CA GLN A 75 -2.77 -25.20 -23.80
C GLN A 75 -2.03 -25.35 -25.13
N ALA A 76 -1.89 -24.27 -25.90
CA ALA A 76 -1.13 -24.25 -27.15
C ALA A 76 0.35 -24.61 -26.92
N LEU A 77 0.97 -24.13 -25.84
CA LEU A 77 2.35 -24.46 -25.47
C LEU A 77 2.52 -25.93 -25.08
N LEU A 78 1.53 -26.53 -24.41
CA LEU A 78 1.55 -27.95 -24.05
C LEU A 78 1.43 -28.83 -25.30
N GLU A 79 0.56 -28.46 -26.25
CA GLU A 79 0.40 -29.16 -27.52
C GLU A 79 1.65 -29.05 -28.39
N GLN A 80 2.29 -27.88 -28.44
CA GLN A 80 3.55 -27.70 -29.18
C GLN A 80 4.70 -28.55 -28.64
N ASN A 81 4.78 -28.72 -27.31
CA ASN A 81 5.82 -29.54 -26.68
C ASN A 81 5.54 -31.05 -26.80
N SER A 82 4.28 -31.49 -26.85
CA SER A 82 3.95 -32.91 -27.03
C SER A 82 4.35 -33.43 -28.42
N VAL A 83 4.33 -32.55 -29.43
CA VAL A 83 4.72 -32.86 -30.81
C VAL A 83 6.24 -33.04 -30.98
N MET A 84 7.06 -32.50 -30.09
CA MET A 84 8.54 -32.59 -30.17
C MET A 84 9.14 -33.86 -29.53
N VAL A 85 8.34 -34.69 -28.85
CA VAL A 85 8.83 -35.90 -28.12
C VAL A 85 8.54 -37.22 -28.88
N THR A 86 8.18 -37.15 -30.16
CA THR A 86 7.99 -38.31 -31.05
C THR A 86 9.04 -38.36 -32.13
#